data_AF-A0A7S0UHP1-F1
#
_entry.id   AF-A0A7S0UHP1-F1
#
_cell.length_a   1.000
_cell.length_b   1.000
_cell.length_c   1.000
_cell.angle_alpha   90.00
_cell.angle_beta   90.00
_cell.angle_gamma   90.00
#
_symmetry.space_group_name_H-M   'P 1'
#
loop_
_entity.id
_entity.type
_entity.pdbx_description
1 polymer ?
#
loop_
_entity_poly.entity_id
_entity_poly.type
_entity_poly.pdbx_seq_one_letter_code
_entity_poly.pdbx_strand_id
1 'polypeptide(L)'
;DICNGTMGEDEDNDPFACFDSSDDDESDAGQAETVNEDETIKREPGNGVLAFHAGTEIALLHHVQTELAKKQHAEDESTIDRAKRVLDLVDSYCLSRHWMMHVGPEKADPLRKFIGDSLPEHQQDEQFVIVELGTYCGYSSVFIAKTVLEHSLKHEIETTPNDAFSFHIYSVEVVEKFA
;
A
#
# COMPACT_ATOMS: atom_id res chain seq x y z
N ASP A 1 -42.99 -35.02 36.45
CA ASP A 1 -42.20 -35.19 35.22
C ASP A 1 -42.08 -33.83 34.55
N ILE A 2 -41.16 -32.96 35.02
CA ILE A 2 -39.78 -32.80 34.54
C ILE A 2 -39.70 -32.70 33.01
N CYS A 3 -39.50 -31.48 32.51
CA CYS A 3 -38.54 -31.18 31.45
C CYS A 3 -38.03 -29.75 31.64
N ASN A 4 -36.78 -29.66 32.11
CA ASN A 4 -35.91 -28.49 32.05
C ASN A 4 -35.61 -28.17 30.58
N GLY A 5 -35.64 -26.89 30.20
CA GLY A 5 -35.12 -26.41 28.93
C GLY A 5 -34.39 -25.10 29.17
N THR A 6 -33.12 -25.22 29.57
CA THR A 6 -32.16 -24.11 29.64
C THR A 6 -31.92 -23.57 28.22
N MET A 7 -32.18 -22.29 28.02
CA MET A 7 -31.67 -21.51 26.90
C MET A 7 -30.14 -21.49 27.01
N GLY A 8 -29.46 -22.18 26.10
CA GLY A 8 -28.06 -21.91 25.82
C GLY A 8 -28.02 -20.77 24.81
N GLU A 9 -27.48 -19.63 25.20
CA GLU A 9 -27.09 -18.57 24.30
C GLU A 9 -25.75 -19.01 23.67
N ASP A 10 -25.75 -19.18 22.35
CA ASP A 10 -24.55 -19.53 21.57
C ASP A 10 -23.60 -18.32 21.58
N GLU A 11 -22.64 -18.28 22.52
CA GLU A 11 -21.59 -17.25 22.63
C GLU A 11 -20.44 -17.43 21.60
N ASP A 12 -20.52 -18.42 20.71
CA ASP A 12 -19.39 -18.84 19.86
C ASP A 12 -19.30 -18.13 18.49
N ASN A 13 -19.89 -16.96 18.31
CA ASN A 13 -19.83 -16.27 17.01
C ASN A 13 -19.54 -14.77 17.11
N ASP A 14 -18.64 -14.38 18.00
CA ASP A 14 -18.01 -13.07 17.93
C ASP A 14 -16.84 -13.09 16.93
N PRO A 15 -16.97 -12.45 15.74
CA PRO A 15 -15.90 -12.39 14.75
C PRO A 15 -14.68 -11.57 15.20
N PHE A 16 -14.73 -10.95 16.38
CA PHE A 16 -13.63 -10.19 16.96
C PHE A 16 -12.97 -10.86 18.19
N ALA A 17 -13.38 -12.08 18.56
CA ALA A 17 -12.78 -12.82 19.68
C ALA A 17 -11.26 -13.05 19.51
N CYS A 18 -10.73 -12.99 18.29
CA CYS A 18 -9.29 -13.08 18.01
C CYS A 18 -8.47 -11.89 18.53
N PHE A 19 -9.12 -10.81 18.98
CA PHE A 19 -8.45 -9.63 19.55
C PHE A 19 -8.51 -9.60 21.08
N ASP A 20 -9.18 -10.55 21.74
CA ASP A 20 -9.20 -10.57 23.19
C ASP A 20 -7.82 -10.94 23.73
N SER A 21 -7.27 -10.00 24.49
CA SER A 21 -5.89 -9.96 24.92
C SER A 21 -5.76 -10.71 26.24
N SER A 22 -5.72 -12.04 26.16
CA SER A 22 -5.32 -12.89 27.28
C SER A 22 -3.96 -13.50 26.97
N ASP A 23 -2.95 -13.02 27.69
CA ASP A 23 -1.54 -13.39 27.65
C ASP A 23 -1.29 -14.91 27.61
N ASP A 24 -0.47 -15.35 26.65
CA ASP A 24 0.34 -16.56 26.77
C ASP A 24 1.78 -16.25 26.33
N ASP A 25 2.60 -15.93 27.34
CA ASP A 25 4.05 -16.07 27.30
C ASP A 25 4.40 -17.56 27.16
N GLU A 26 4.67 -18.05 25.94
CA GLU A 26 5.59 -19.18 25.75
C GLU A 26 6.50 -18.96 24.54
N SER A 27 7.78 -19.20 24.82
CA SER A 27 8.93 -19.04 23.95
C SER A 27 8.84 -19.88 22.68
N ASP A 28 8.66 -19.24 21.53
CA ASP A 28 9.05 -19.80 20.24
C ASP A 28 10.15 -18.94 19.62
N ALA A 29 11.38 -19.45 19.69
CA ALA A 29 12.49 -18.97 18.89
C ALA A 29 12.26 -19.41 17.42
N GLY A 30 11.21 -18.85 16.82
CA GLY A 30 10.88 -18.99 15.42
C GLY A 30 11.99 -18.34 14.60
N GLN A 31 12.55 -19.11 13.68
CA GLN A 31 13.54 -18.69 12.71
C GLN A 31 13.15 -17.33 12.12
N ALA A 32 13.99 -16.33 12.37
CA ALA A 32 13.99 -15.12 11.56
C ALA A 32 14.15 -15.58 10.10
N GLU A 33 13.07 -15.49 9.33
CA GLU A 33 13.16 -15.61 7.88
C GLU A 33 14.23 -14.62 7.43
N THR A 34 15.27 -15.17 6.82
CA THR A 34 16.37 -14.39 6.25
C THR A 34 15.79 -13.54 5.13
N VAL A 35 15.39 -12.33 5.46
CA VAL A 35 15.06 -11.27 4.51
C VAL A 35 16.29 -11.11 3.60
N ASN A 36 16.10 -11.20 2.28
CA ASN A 36 17.16 -11.01 1.31
C ASN A 36 17.90 -9.69 1.59
N GLU A 37 19.17 -9.81 2.00
CA GLU A 37 20.02 -8.74 2.54
C GLU A 37 20.50 -7.68 1.52
N ASP A 38 19.82 -7.47 0.39
CA ASP A 38 20.38 -6.63 -0.68
C ASP A 38 19.93 -5.16 -0.67
N GLU A 39 19.02 -4.78 0.24
CA GLU A 39 18.77 -3.37 0.59
C GLU A 39 19.04 -3.12 2.07
N THR A 40 20.33 -3.09 2.43
CA THR A 40 20.78 -2.84 3.80
C THR A 40 20.15 -1.55 4.32
N ILE A 41 19.36 -1.63 5.39
CA ILE A 41 18.79 -0.47 6.08
C ILE A 41 19.95 0.45 6.52
N LYS A 42 19.97 1.70 6.03
CA LYS A 42 21.06 2.68 6.31
C LYS A 42 20.65 3.79 7.26
N ARG A 43 19.38 3.80 7.69
CA ARG A 43 18.84 4.83 8.59
C ARG A 43 19.41 4.70 10.01
N GLU A 44 19.51 5.84 10.68
CA GLU A 44 19.87 5.91 12.10
C GLU A 44 18.83 5.17 12.96
N PRO A 45 19.24 4.50 14.06
CA PRO A 45 18.31 3.75 14.93
C PRO A 45 17.14 4.59 15.47
N GLY A 46 17.38 5.89 15.70
CA GLY A 46 16.35 6.84 16.15
C GLY A 46 15.25 7.10 15.13
N ASN A 47 15.47 6.80 13.85
CA ASN A 47 14.48 6.97 12.77
C ASN A 47 13.88 5.62 12.33
N GLY A 48 13.85 4.67 13.25
CA GLY A 48 13.37 3.31 13.03
C GLY A 48 11.84 3.20 13.02
N VAL A 49 11.38 1.95 13.05
CA VAL A 49 9.97 1.59 13.08
C VAL A 49 9.28 2.25 14.28
N LEU A 50 8.10 2.85 14.06
CA LEU A 50 7.32 3.57 15.08
C LEU A 50 8.01 4.79 15.72
N ALA A 51 9.09 5.30 15.12
CA ALA A 51 9.68 6.57 15.53
C ALA A 51 9.03 7.73 14.77
N PHE A 52 8.09 8.44 15.40
CA PHE A 52 7.36 9.54 14.76
C PHE A 52 8.04 10.88 15.04
N HIS A 53 8.45 11.55 13.97
CA HIS A 53 9.02 12.90 14.05
C HIS A 53 8.15 13.88 13.28
N ALA A 54 7.92 15.05 13.86
CA ALA A 54 7.15 16.10 13.20
C ALA A 54 7.89 16.57 11.94
N GLY A 55 7.16 16.64 10.81
CA GLY A 55 7.68 17.15 9.55
C GLY A 55 8.43 16.13 8.69
N THR A 56 8.41 14.84 9.03
CA THR A 56 8.98 13.77 8.20
C THR A 56 8.33 13.73 6.82
N GLU A 57 7.02 13.95 6.72
CA GLU A 57 6.26 14.02 5.46
C GLU A 57 6.76 15.18 4.57
N ILE A 58 7.02 16.33 5.19
CA ILE A 58 7.57 17.51 4.49
C ILE A 58 9.00 17.24 4.03
N ALA A 59 9.80 16.60 4.88
CA ALA A 59 11.18 16.22 4.56
C ALA A 59 11.24 15.22 3.40
N LEU A 60 10.32 14.25 3.37
CA LEU A 60 10.15 13.33 2.24
C LEU A 60 9.81 14.09 0.96
N LEU A 61 8.81 14.97 1.00
CA LEU A 61 8.41 15.75 -0.18
C LEU A 61 9.58 16.56 -0.73
N HIS A 62 10.31 17.26 0.14
CA HIS A 62 11.49 18.04 -0.25
C HIS A 62 12.59 17.14 -0.84
N HIS A 63 12.81 15.96 -0.27
CA HIS A 63 13.76 14.98 -0.82
C HIS A 63 13.38 14.57 -2.25
N VAL A 64 12.13 14.14 -2.47
CA VAL A 64 11.65 13.72 -3.79
C VAL A 64 11.77 14.86 -4.80
N GLN A 65 11.32 16.08 -4.46
CA GLN A 65 11.45 17.25 -5.33
C GLN A 65 12.90 17.57 -5.71
N THR A 66 13.80 17.51 -4.72
CA THR A 66 15.23 17.77 -4.94
C THR A 66 15.86 16.73 -5.85
N GLU A 67 15.58 15.44 -5.64
CA GLU A 67 16.14 14.37 -6.47
C GLU A 67 15.56 14.35 -7.88
N LEU A 68 14.28 14.69 -8.05
CA LEU A 68 13.69 14.88 -9.36
C LEU A 68 14.33 16.04 -10.11
N ALA A 69 14.61 17.17 -9.45
CA ALA A 69 15.25 18.33 -10.08
C ALA A 69 16.71 18.07 -10.48
N LYS A 70 17.41 17.14 -9.81
CA LYS A 70 18.81 16.78 -10.14
C LYS A 70 18.92 15.96 -11.43
N LYS A 71 17.93 15.12 -11.73
CA LYS A 71 17.93 14.29 -12.93
C LYS A 71 17.31 15.10 -14.06
N GLN A 72 18.02 15.26 -15.18
CA GLN A 72 17.41 15.80 -16.39
C GLN A 72 16.23 14.90 -16.78
N HIS A 73 15.05 15.49 -16.94
CA HIS A 73 13.93 14.78 -17.53
C HIS A 73 14.25 14.48 -18.99
N ALA A 74 14.11 13.22 -19.39
CA ALA A 74 13.98 12.93 -20.81
C ALA A 74 12.65 13.57 -21.25
N GLU A 75 12.66 14.35 -22.33
CA GLU A 75 11.44 15.03 -22.82
C GLU A 75 10.31 14.04 -23.12
N ASP A 76 10.64 12.76 -23.37
CA ASP A 76 9.71 11.67 -23.65
C ASP A 76 9.48 10.69 -22.47
N GLU A 77 9.75 11.10 -21.23
CA GLU A 77 9.53 10.21 -20.06
C GLU A 77 8.03 9.90 -19.87
N SER A 78 7.67 8.61 -19.94
CA SER A 78 6.29 8.18 -19.78
C SER A 78 5.75 8.47 -18.37
N THR A 79 4.43 8.61 -18.22
CA THR A 79 3.78 8.76 -16.91
C THR A 79 4.11 7.61 -15.96
N ILE A 80 4.24 6.39 -16.49
CA ILE A 80 4.59 5.18 -15.70
C ILE A 80 6.03 5.28 -15.20
N ASP A 81 6.97 5.68 -16.05
CA ASP A 81 8.38 5.83 -15.66
C ASP A 81 8.55 6.91 -14.59
N ARG A 82 7.82 8.03 -14.73
CA ARG A 82 7.77 9.09 -13.72
C ARG A 82 7.22 8.58 -12.38
N ALA A 83 6.11 7.83 -12.41
CA ALA A 83 5.51 7.26 -11.21
C ALA A 83 6.46 6.25 -10.54
N LYS A 84 7.12 5.39 -11.32
CA LYS A 84 8.14 4.46 -10.82
C LYS A 84 9.27 5.20 -10.13
N ARG A 85 9.82 6.23 -10.77
CA ARG A 85 10.89 7.05 -10.19
C ARG A 85 10.48 7.71 -8.88
N VAL A 86 9.25 8.21 -8.76
CA VAL A 86 8.72 8.77 -7.51
C VAL A 86 8.71 7.71 -6.41
N LEU A 87 8.18 6.51 -6.68
CA LEU A 87 8.13 5.41 -5.71
C LEU A 87 9.55 5.00 -5.27
N ASP A 88 10.48 4.83 -6.22
CA ASP A 88 11.87 4.48 -5.92
C ASP A 88 12.55 5.52 -5.00
N LEU A 89 12.25 6.82 -5.19
CA LEU A 89 12.77 7.88 -4.32
C LEU A 89 12.14 7.85 -2.92
N VAL A 90 10.86 7.52 -2.82
CA VAL A 90 10.20 7.35 -1.52
C VAL A 90 10.78 6.16 -0.77
N ASP A 91 10.96 5.01 -1.44
CA ASP A 91 11.53 3.81 -0.84
C ASP A 91 12.97 4.05 -0.40
N SER A 92 13.79 4.67 -1.25
CA SER A 92 15.17 5.05 -0.92
C SER A 92 15.23 5.96 0.31
N TYR A 93 14.32 6.93 0.43
CA TYR A 93 14.22 7.77 1.62
C TYR A 93 13.86 6.93 2.86
N CYS A 94 12.90 6.02 2.74
CA CYS A 94 12.42 5.19 3.85
C CYS A 94 13.50 4.23 4.39
N LEU A 95 14.36 3.73 3.51
CA LEU A 95 15.45 2.80 3.83
C LEU A 95 16.68 3.52 4.39
N SER A 96 16.96 4.74 3.91
CA SER A 96 18.20 5.45 4.22
C SER A 96 18.08 6.54 5.28
N ARG A 97 16.88 7.12 5.46
CA ARG A 97 16.71 8.28 6.35
C ARG A 97 15.72 8.03 7.47
N HIS A 98 14.51 7.61 7.13
CA HIS A 98 13.44 7.55 8.13
C HIS A 98 12.37 6.54 7.74
N TRP A 99 12.05 5.61 8.64
CA TRP A 99 10.96 4.67 8.44
C TRP A 99 9.61 5.40 8.36
N MET A 100 8.76 5.05 7.39
CA MET A 100 7.43 5.63 7.22
C MET A 100 6.42 4.53 6.94
N MET A 101 5.14 4.78 7.22
CA MET A 101 4.06 3.79 7.15
C MET A 101 3.57 3.49 5.71
N HIS A 102 4.45 3.60 4.72
CA HIS A 102 4.11 3.23 3.34
C HIS A 102 3.94 1.72 3.20
N VAL A 103 3.28 1.31 2.12
CA VAL A 103 3.21 -0.10 1.72
C VAL A 103 4.64 -0.63 1.46
N GLY A 104 5.50 0.17 0.84
CA GLY A 104 6.85 -0.24 0.47
C GLY A 104 6.87 -1.33 -0.61
N PRO A 105 8.05 -1.72 -1.12
CA PRO A 105 8.18 -2.60 -2.28
C PRO A 105 7.75 -4.04 -1.98
N GLU A 106 8.06 -4.57 -0.79
CA GLU A 106 7.78 -5.97 -0.44
C GLU A 106 6.28 -6.29 -0.42
N LYS A 107 5.46 -5.38 0.11
CA LYS A 107 3.99 -5.54 0.14
C LYS A 107 3.32 -5.08 -1.15
N ALA A 108 4.07 -4.45 -2.06
CA ALA A 108 3.53 -3.93 -3.31
C ALA A 108 3.16 -5.05 -4.29
N ASP A 109 3.89 -6.17 -4.29
CA ASP A 109 3.67 -7.26 -5.24
C ASP A 109 2.32 -7.99 -5.07
N PRO A 110 1.90 -8.38 -3.85
CA PRO A 110 0.55 -8.90 -3.64
C PRO A 110 -0.55 -7.92 -4.07
N LEU A 111 -0.37 -6.62 -3.76
CA LEU A 111 -1.32 -5.57 -4.16
C LEU A 111 -1.40 -5.43 -5.68
N ARG A 112 -0.24 -5.45 -6.37
CA ARG A 112 -0.17 -5.44 -7.84
C ARG A 112 -0.93 -6.61 -8.44
N LYS A 113 -0.71 -7.81 -7.90
CA LYS A 113 -1.41 -9.02 -8.37
C LYS A 113 -2.91 -8.87 -8.19
N PHE A 114 -3.36 -8.42 -7.02
CA PHE A 114 -4.79 -8.20 -6.74
C PHE A 114 -5.44 -7.22 -7.72
N ILE A 115 -4.79 -6.08 -7.99
CA ILE A 115 -5.29 -5.09 -8.96
C ILE A 115 -5.35 -5.72 -10.37
N GLY A 116 -4.28 -6.40 -10.78
CA GLY A 116 -4.19 -7.06 -12.09
C GLY A 116 -5.26 -8.12 -12.30
N ASP A 117 -5.56 -8.91 -11.27
CA ASP A 117 -6.60 -9.95 -11.30
C ASP A 117 -8.01 -9.34 -11.34
N SER A 118 -8.20 -8.15 -10.76
CA SER A 118 -9.51 -7.48 -10.67
C SER A 118 -9.90 -6.71 -11.94
N LEU A 119 -8.93 -6.27 -12.73
CA LEU A 119 -9.15 -5.43 -13.91
C LEU A 119 -9.96 -6.13 -15.04
N PRO A 120 -9.67 -7.39 -15.44
CA PRO A 120 -10.42 -8.08 -16.49
C PRO A 120 -11.90 -8.29 -16.15
N GLU A 121 -12.22 -8.54 -14.88
CA GLU A 121 -13.59 -8.76 -14.42
C GLU A 121 -14.46 -7.50 -14.62
N HIS A 122 -13.84 -6.32 -14.62
CA HIS A 122 -14.51 -5.03 -14.75
C HIS A 122 -14.39 -4.43 -16.16
N GLN A 123 -13.85 -5.15 -17.16
CA GLN A 123 -13.83 -4.67 -18.56
C GLN A 123 -15.23 -4.55 -19.17
N GLN A 124 -16.26 -5.12 -18.53
CA GLN A 124 -17.65 -4.97 -18.95
C GLN A 124 -18.35 -3.73 -18.35
N ASP A 125 -17.75 -3.13 -17.32
CA ASP A 125 -18.26 -1.93 -16.66
C ASP A 125 -17.61 -0.68 -17.24
N GLU A 126 -18.37 0.41 -17.35
CA GLU A 126 -17.89 1.68 -17.92
C GLU A 126 -16.76 2.34 -17.09
N GLN A 127 -16.51 1.91 -15.85
CA GLN A 127 -15.58 2.58 -14.93
C GLN A 127 -15.01 1.65 -13.84
N PHE A 128 -13.69 1.58 -13.73
CA PHE A 128 -13.02 0.90 -12.61
C PHE A 128 -12.81 1.85 -11.43
N VAL A 129 -13.43 1.58 -10.28
CA VAL A 129 -13.39 2.47 -9.11
C VAL A 129 -12.60 1.84 -7.97
N ILE A 130 -11.67 2.60 -7.41
CA ILE A 130 -10.81 2.19 -6.30
C ILE A 130 -11.03 3.16 -5.14
N VAL A 131 -11.23 2.62 -3.93
CA VAL A 131 -11.35 3.42 -2.71
C VAL A 131 -10.13 3.11 -1.82
N GLU A 132 -9.37 4.15 -1.50
CA GLU A 132 -8.20 4.09 -0.62
C GLU A 132 -8.55 4.74 0.73
N LEU A 133 -8.55 3.95 1.80
CA LEU A 133 -8.74 4.42 3.16
C LEU A 133 -7.38 4.66 3.82
N GLY A 134 -6.97 5.92 3.92
CA GLY A 134 -5.67 6.35 4.42
C GLY A 134 -4.68 6.65 3.29
N THR A 135 -4.69 7.90 2.81
CA THR A 135 -3.78 8.36 1.74
C THR A 135 -2.34 8.54 2.23
N TYR A 136 -2.16 9.10 3.43
CA TYR A 136 -0.86 9.48 3.96
C TYR A 136 -0.11 10.37 2.95
N CYS A 137 1.12 10.01 2.55
CA CYS A 137 1.87 10.74 1.53
C CYS A 137 1.52 10.35 0.07
N GLY A 138 0.48 9.52 -0.16
CA GLY A 138 0.00 9.13 -1.48
C GLY A 138 0.83 8.05 -2.19
N TYR A 139 1.72 7.34 -1.48
CA TYR A 139 2.53 6.26 -2.05
C TYR A 139 1.66 5.19 -2.72
N SER A 140 0.66 4.69 -2.01
CA SER A 140 -0.25 3.65 -2.51
C SER A 140 -1.11 4.16 -3.66
N SER A 141 -1.59 5.40 -3.62
CA SER A 141 -2.35 5.98 -4.74
C SER A 141 -1.51 6.05 -6.03
N VAL A 142 -0.25 6.50 -5.93
CA VAL A 142 0.68 6.51 -7.08
C VAL A 142 0.97 5.08 -7.57
N PHE A 143 1.17 4.15 -6.64
CA PHE A 143 1.40 2.74 -6.98
C PHE A 143 0.21 2.13 -7.71
N ILE A 144 -1.00 2.27 -7.17
CA ILE A 144 -2.25 1.77 -7.75
C ILE A 144 -2.46 2.33 -9.16
N ALA A 145 -2.37 3.66 -9.31
CA ALA A 145 -2.54 4.32 -10.61
C ALA A 145 -1.54 3.80 -11.64
N LYS A 146 -0.25 3.70 -11.25
CA LYS A 146 0.79 3.14 -12.11
C LYS A 146 0.48 1.70 -12.53
N THR A 147 0.08 0.85 -11.59
CA THR A 147 -0.26 -0.55 -11.87
C THR A 147 -1.42 -0.66 -12.84
N VAL A 148 -2.48 0.13 -12.66
CA VAL A 148 -3.62 0.15 -13.57
C VAL A 148 -3.18 0.55 -14.98
N LEU A 149 -2.41 1.64 -15.11
CA LEU A 149 -1.88 2.08 -16.40
C LEU A 149 -0.97 1.04 -17.08
N GLU A 150 -0.10 0.37 -16.31
CA GLU A 150 0.75 -0.72 -16.81
C GLU A 150 -0.06 -1.90 -17.36
N HIS A 151 -1.21 -2.20 -16.76
CA HIS A 151 -2.12 -3.24 -17.24
C HIS A 151 -2.91 -2.78 -18.47
N SER A 152 -3.46 -1.56 -18.45
CA SER A 152 -4.21 -1.02 -19.59
C SER A 152 -3.36 -0.96 -20.86
N LEU A 153 -2.10 -0.52 -20.78
CA LEU A 153 -1.20 -0.49 -21.93
C LEU A 153 -0.89 -1.89 -22.49
N LYS A 154 -0.78 -2.91 -21.63
CA LYS A 154 -0.56 -4.29 -22.11
C LYS A 154 -1.78 -4.82 -22.87
N HIS A 155 -2.99 -4.47 -22.43
CA HIS A 155 -4.24 -4.90 -23.07
C HIS A 155 -4.60 -4.08 -24.32
N GLU A 156 -4.24 -2.79 -24.40
CA GLU A 156 -4.40 -1.99 -25.62
C GLU A 156 -3.54 -2.50 -26.79
N ILE A 157 -2.39 -3.13 -26.51
CA ILE A 157 -1.56 -3.78 -27.54
C ILE A 157 -2.29 -5.01 -28.14
N GLU A 158 -3.25 -5.59 -27.42
CA GLU A 158 -3.96 -6.82 -27.80
C GLU A 158 -5.34 -6.57 -28.44
N THR A 159 -5.88 -5.34 -28.38
CA THR A 159 -7.26 -5.04 -28.81
C THR A 159 -7.37 -3.78 -29.68
N THR A 160 -8.38 -3.72 -30.56
CA THR A 160 -8.63 -2.55 -31.44
C THR A 160 -9.01 -1.32 -30.62
N PRO A 161 -8.54 -0.11 -30.98
CA PRO A 161 -8.71 1.09 -30.18
C PRO A 161 -10.15 1.59 -30.32
N ASN A 162 -11.02 1.34 -29.33
CA ASN A 162 -12.29 2.06 -29.35
C ASN A 162 -13.05 2.27 -28.03
N ASP A 163 -12.52 1.91 -26.87
CA ASP A 163 -13.01 2.45 -25.60
C ASP A 163 -11.82 2.78 -24.70
N ALA A 164 -11.68 4.06 -24.35
CA ALA A 164 -10.63 4.51 -23.46
C ALA A 164 -10.95 3.98 -22.05
N PHE A 165 -10.16 3.01 -21.58
CA PHE A 165 -10.31 2.47 -20.23
C PHE A 165 -10.16 3.61 -19.20
N SER A 166 -11.20 3.82 -18.39
CA SER A 166 -11.27 4.88 -17.39
C SER A 166 -11.29 4.28 -15.99
N PHE A 167 -10.45 4.80 -15.10
CA PHE A 167 -10.43 4.43 -13.69
C PHE A 167 -10.39 5.65 -12.79
N HIS A 168 -10.90 5.50 -11.57
CA HIS A 168 -10.91 6.56 -10.56
C HIS A 168 -10.40 6.01 -9.22
N ILE A 169 -9.55 6.79 -8.56
CA ILE A 169 -9.09 6.52 -7.19
C ILE A 169 -9.69 7.58 -6.28
N TYR A 170 -10.54 7.15 -5.35
CA TYR A 170 -11.04 7.98 -4.26
C TYR A 170 -10.21 7.70 -3.02
N SER A 171 -9.35 8.64 -2.67
CA SER A 171 -8.50 8.54 -1.48
C SER A 171 -9.09 9.39 -0.35
N VAL A 172 -9.14 8.82 0.85
CA VAL A 172 -9.67 9.51 2.04
C VAL A 172 -8.66 9.47 3.16
N GLU A 173 -8.60 10.56 3.92
CA GLU A 173 -7.93 10.60 5.22
C GLU A 173 -8.95 10.72 6.33
N VAL A 174 -8.78 9.92 7.38
CA VAL A 174 -9.59 10.04 8.58
C VAL A 174 -9.14 11.29 9.32
N VAL A 175 -9.99 12.31 9.31
CA VAL A 175 -9.73 13.52 10.10
C VAL A 175 -10.21 13.27 11.51
N GLU A 176 -9.36 13.52 12.52
CA GLU A 176 -9.61 13.24 13.95
C GLU A 176 -10.99 13.67 14.46
N LYS A 177 -11.58 14.74 13.90
CA LYS A 177 -12.93 15.21 14.23
C LYS A 177 -14.05 14.19 13.98
N PHE A 178 -13.78 13.10 13.27
CA PHE A 178 -14.74 12.06 12.90
C PHE A 178 -14.33 10.64 13.36
N ALA A 179 -13.22 10.52 14.11
CA ALA A 179 -12.76 9.27 14.72
C ALA A 179 -13.23 9.20 16.19
#